data_AF-A0A1Y4CJJ7-F1
#
_entry.id   AF-A0A1Y4CJJ7-F1
#
_cell.length_a   1.000
_cell.length_b   1.000
_cell.length_c   1.000
_cell.angle_alpha   90.00
_cell.angle_beta   90.00
_cell.angle_gamma   90.00
#
_symmetry.space_group_name_H-M   'P 1'
#
loop_
_entity.id
_entity.type
_entity.pdbx_description
1 polymer ?
#
loop_
_entity_poly.entity_id
_entity_poly.type
_entity_poly.pdbx_seq_one_letter_code
_entity_poly.pdbx_strand_id
1 'polypeptide(L)' 'MVNALKYPWSNGYTEGCNNKIKVLKRISFGIRRYSRFKNRILYIA' A
#
# COMPACT_ATOMS: atom_id res chain seq x y z
N MET A 1 -2.25 2.67 22.29
CA MET A 1 -2.72 4.05 22.57
C MET A 1 -1.59 4.99 22.97
N VAL A 2 -0.68 4.61 23.87
CA VAL A 2 0.41 5.47 24.35
C VAL A 2 1.27 6.06 23.21
N ASN A 3 1.69 5.28 22.21
CA ASN A 3 2.53 5.78 21.12
C ASN A 3 1.82 6.75 20.17
N ALA A 4 0.53 6.54 19.88
CA ALA A 4 -0.25 7.43 19.00
C ALA A 4 -0.58 8.78 19.67
N LEU A 5 -0.60 8.82 21.01
CA LEU A 5 -0.79 10.04 21.80
C LEU A 5 0.55 10.73 22.16
N LYS A 6 1.66 9.99 22.12
CA LYS A 6 3.00 10.47 22.51
C LYS A 6 3.77 11.11 21.35
N TYR A 7 3.52 10.69 20.11
CA TYR A 7 4.21 11.20 18.93
C TYR A 7 3.22 11.93 18.02
N PRO A 8 3.58 13.12 17.48
CA PRO A 8 2.72 13.87 16.56
C PRO A 8 2.66 13.23 15.15
N TRP A 9 3.41 12.16 14.92
CA TRP A 9 3.50 11.45 13.65
C TRP A 9 2.82 10.08 13.79
N SER A 10 1.97 9.76 12.83
CA SER A 10 1.33 8.45 12.73
C SER A 10 1.85 7.72 11.50
N ASN A 11 2.15 6.43 11.65
CA ASN A 11 2.49 5.55 10.51
C ASN A 11 1.26 5.18 9.65
N GLY A 12 0.08 5.75 9.94
CA GLY A 12 -1.17 5.42 9.27
C GLY A 12 -1.15 5.65 7.76
N TYR A 13 -0.48 6.69 7.28
CA TYR A 13 -0.32 6.92 5.83
C TYR A 13 0.48 5.77 5.17
N THR A 14 1.63 5.43 5.73
CA THR A 14 2.48 4.34 5.25
C THR A 14 1.78 2.98 5.33
N GLU A 15 1.05 2.72 6.41
CA GLU A 15 0.23 1.50 6.56
C GLU A 15 -0.89 1.42 5.54
N GLY A 16 -1.58 2.53 5.26
CA GLY A 16 -2.59 2.61 4.21
C GLY A 16 -2.03 2.28 2.83
N CYS A 17 -0.87 2.86 2.48
CA CYS A 17 -0.15 2.54 1.25
C CYS A 17 0.24 1.05 1.18
N ASN A 18 0.79 0.50 2.26
CA ASN A 18 1.19 -0.90 2.34
C ASN A 18 -0.03 -1.84 2.19
N ASN A 19 -1.18 -1.52 2.79
CA ASN A 19 -2.39 -2.31 2.65
C ASN A 19 -2.96 -2.26 1.22
N LYS A 20 -3.01 -1.07 0.59
CA LYS A 20 -3.41 -0.93 -0.82
C LYS A 20 -2.57 -1.81 -1.74
N ILE A 21 -1.24 -1.78 -1.59
CA ILE A 21 -0.32 -2.62 -2.38
C ILE A 21 -0.58 -4.11 -2.11
N LYS A 22 -0.83 -4.49 -0.85
CA LYS A 22 -1.11 -5.88 -0.47
C LYS A 22 -2.40 -6.40 -1.10
N VAL A 23 -3.46 -5.59 -1.13
CA VAL A 23 -4.71 -5.89 -1.85
C VAL A 23 -4.47 -5.97 -3.35
N LEU A 24 -3.72 -5.02 -3.92
CA LEU A 24 -3.40 -4.99 -5.34
C LEU A 24 -2.67 -6.26 -5.81
N LYS A 25 -1.74 -6.77 -4.98
CA LYS A 25 -1.05 -8.05 -5.24
C LYS A 25 -2.02 -9.23 -5.28
N ARG A 26 -3.01 -9.27 -4.38
CA ARG A 26 -4.03 -10.34 -4.33
C ARG A 26 -4.92 -10.34 -5.57
N ILE A 27 -5.42 -9.18 -5.99
CA ILE A 27 -6.28 -9.07 -7.19
C ILE A 27 -5.50 -9.16 -8.51
N SER A 28 -4.18 -9.06 -8.46
CA SER A 28 -3.31 -9.11 -9.64
C SER A 28 -2.69 -10.49 -9.85
N PHE A 29 -3.26 -11.54 -9.24
CA PHE A 29 -2.84 -12.91 -9.49
C PHE A 29 -2.96 -13.23 -10.99
N GLY A 30 -1.87 -13.72 -11.60
CA GLY A 30 -1.79 -13.97 -13.05
C GLY A 30 -1.27 -12.82 -13.92
N ILE A 31 -0.94 -11.65 -13.36
CA ILE A 31 -0.24 -10.61 -14.13
C ILE A 31 1.19 -11.08 -14.47
N ARG A 32 1.40 -11.42 -15.74
CA ARG A 32 2.68 -11.96 -16.25
C ARG A 32 3.80 -10.93 -16.40
N ARG A 33 3.47 -9.63 -16.45
CA ARG A 33 4.45 -8.54 -16.60
C ARG A 33 4.45 -7.63 -15.37
N TYR A 34 5.58 -7.59 -14.69
CA TYR A 34 5.79 -6.71 -13.52
C TYR A 34 5.56 -5.22 -13.83
N SER A 35 5.81 -4.78 -15.06
CA SER A 35 5.52 -3.41 -15.51
C SER A 35 4.03 -3.05 -15.39
N ARG A 36 3.12 -4.00 -15.70
CA ARG A 36 1.67 -3.76 -15.55
C ARG A 36 1.25 -3.67 -14.09
N PHE A 37 1.90 -4.44 -13.22
CA PHE A 37 1.68 -4.34 -11.78
C PHE A 37 2.15 -2.99 -11.23
N LYS A 38 3.32 -2.49 -11.65
CA LYS A 38 3.81 -1.14 -11.28
C LYS A 38 2.90 -0.02 -11.77
N ASN A 39 2.40 -0.10 -13.01
CA ASN A 39 1.45 0.89 -13.53
C ASN A 39 0.14 0.91 -12.74
N ARG A 40 -0.33 -0.25 -12.24
CA ARG A 40 -1.50 -0.30 -11.36
C ARG A 40 -1.25 0.33 -10.00
N ILE A 41 -0.04 0.19 -9.43
CA ILE A 41 0.32 0.91 -8.20
C ILE A 41 0.28 2.42 -8.46
N LEU A 42 0.90 2.89 -9.53
CA LEU A 42 0.97 4.31 -9.87
C LEU A 42 -0.40 4.94 -10.14
N TYR A 43 -1.34 4.17 -10.68
CA TYR A 43 -2.72 4.65 -10.92
C TYR A 43 -3.57 4.74 -9.63
N ILE A 44 -3.22 3.99 -8.58
CA ILE A 44 -3.99 3.88 -7.32
C ILE A 44 -3.38 4.75 -6.19
N ALA A 45 -2.10 5.10 -6.34
CA ALA A 45 -1.36 6.01 -5.47
C ALA A 45 -1.81 7.46 -5.71
#